data_AF-A0A7J4ZPS2-F1
#
_entry.id   AF-A0A7J4ZPS2-F1
#
_cell.length_a   1.000
_cell.length_b   1.000
_cell.length_c   1.000
_cell.angle_alpha   90.00
_cell.angle_beta   90.00
_cell.angle_gamma   90.00
#
_symmetry.space_group_name_H-M   'P 1'
#
loop_
_entity.id
_entity.type
_entity.pdbx_description
1 polymer ?
#
loop_
_entity_poly.entity_id
_entity_poly.type
_entity_poly.pdbx_seq_one_letter_code
_entity_poly.pdbx_strand_id
1 'polypeptide(L)' 'MGRMRENPRYNVISMRISDEEREHLENLMSKTKKSVSDIMREAMEYFSAQHDQQANLEQKAA' A
#
# COMPACT_ATOMS: atom_id res chain seq x y z
N MET A 1 19.58 12.59 21.06
CA MET A 1 18.97 13.60 20.17
C MET A 1 18.49 12.87 18.90
N GLY A 2 17.26 12.36 18.90
CA GLY A 2 16.70 11.63 17.76
C GLY A 2 16.46 12.59 16.60
N ARG A 3 16.97 12.28 15.40
CA ARG A 3 16.76 13.07 14.19
C ARG A 3 15.26 13.24 13.95
N MET A 4 14.79 14.49 13.89
CA MET A 4 13.44 14.82 13.43
C MET A 4 13.26 14.22 12.03
N ARG A 5 12.34 13.27 11.87
CA ARG A 5 11.94 12.79 10.53
C ARG A 5 11.07 13.88 9.91
N GLU A 6 11.40 14.31 8.68
CA GLU A 6 10.72 15.41 7.98
C GLU A 6 9.25 15.13 7.67
N ASN A 7 8.86 13.85 7.56
CA ASN A 7 7.46 13.43 7.41
C ASN A 7 7.10 12.36 8.46
N PRO A 8 6.73 12.78 9.68
CA PRO A 8 6.24 11.83 10.67
C PRO A 8 4.87 11.29 10.24
N ARG A 9 4.74 9.96 10.23
CA ARG A 9 3.51 9.24 9.90
C ARG A 9 2.78 8.91 11.20
N TYR A 10 1.77 9.70 11.55
CA TYR A 10 1.02 9.56 12.80
C TYR A 10 -0.27 8.75 12.69
N ASN A 11 -0.81 8.63 11.48
CA ASN A 11 -2.06 7.92 11.25
C ASN A 11 -1.82 6.41 11.23
N VAL A 12 -2.68 5.68 11.93
CA VAL A 12 -2.69 4.21 11.97
C VAL A 12 -3.91 3.71 11.22
N ILE A 13 -3.73 2.70 10.38
CA ILE A 13 -4.81 2.01 9.67
C ILE A 13 -4.99 0.65 10.33
N SER A 14 -6.23 0.34 10.72
CA SER A 14 -6.63 -0.99 11.17
C SER A 14 -7.44 -1.66 10.07
N MET A 15 -6.99 -2.82 9.60
CA MET A 15 -7.63 -3.59 8.53
C MET A 15 -8.08 -4.94 9.06
N ARG A 16 -9.21 -5.45 8.57
CA ARG A 16 -9.64 -6.83 8.76
C ARG A 16 -9.26 -7.62 7.52
N ILE A 17 -8.67 -8.79 7.73
CA ILE A 17 -8.23 -9.69 6.68
C ILE A 17 -8.58 -11.12 7.08
N SER A 18 -8.69 -12.01 6.11
CA SER A 18 -8.81 -13.45 6.32
C SER A 18 -7.46 -14.06 6.72
N ASP A 19 -7.49 -15.32 7.16
CA ASP A 19 -6.28 -16.08 7.46
C ASP A 19 -5.41 -16.29 6.21
N GLU A 20 -6.03 -16.53 5.05
CA GLU A 20 -5.34 -16.70 3.77
C GLU A 20 -4.63 -15.41 3.32
N GLU A 21 -5.30 -14.26 3.45
CA GLU A 21 -4.73 -12.95 3.13
C GLU A 21 -3.55 -12.63 4.06
N ARG A 22 -3.67 -12.98 5.34
CA ARG A 22 -2.59 -12.83 6.31
C ARG A 22 -1.37 -13.65 5.92
N GLU A 23 -1.55 -14.93 5.60
CA GLU A 23 -0.46 -15.82 5.20
C GLU A 23 0.24 -15.30 3.93
N HIS A 24 -0.54 -14.83 2.96
CA HIS A 24 0.00 -14.22 1.75
C HIS A 24 0.87 -13.00 2.08
N LEU A 25 0.43 -12.16 3.01
CA LEU A 25 1.14 -10.97 3.43
C LEU A 25 2.44 -11.30 4.18
N GLU A 26 2.44 -12.30 5.07
CA GLU A 26 3.63 -12.80 5.76
C GLU A 26 4.68 -13.37 4.78
N ASN A 27 4.21 -14.12 3.78
CA ASN A 27 5.05 -14.63 2.69
C ASN A 27 5.67 -13.49 1.87
N LEU A 28 4.89 -12.44 1.57
CA LEU A 28 5.35 -11.28 0.82
C LEU A 28 6.41 -10.47 1.59
N MET A 29 6.21 -10.27 2.90
CA MET A 29 7.21 -9.67 3.78
C MET A 29 8.52 -10.46 3.75
N SER A 30 8.43 -11.79 3.83
CA SER A 30 9.60 -12.67 3.86
C SER A 30 10.41 -12.62 2.56
N LYS A 31 9.73 -12.52 1.41
CA LYS A 31 10.34 -12.43 0.07
C LYS A 31 10.95 -11.06 -0.21
N THR A 32 10.23 -10.00 0.12
CA THR A 32 10.62 -8.61 -0.21
C THR A 32 11.50 -7.96 0.84
N LYS A 33 11.55 -8.52 2.05
CA LYS A 33 12.18 -7.94 3.26
C LYS A 33 11.58 -6.58 3.65
N LYS A 34 10.34 -6.31 3.23
CA LYS A 34 9.61 -5.08 3.53
C LYS A 34 8.65 -5.28 4.70
N SER A 35 8.36 -4.20 5.43
CA SER A 35 7.31 -4.23 6.45
C SER A 35 5.92 -4.21 5.81
N VAL A 36 4.90 -4.65 6.55
CA VAL A 36 3.48 -4.50 6.14
C VAL A 36 3.17 -3.07 5.71
N SER A 37 3.71 -2.09 6.45
CA SER A 37 3.48 -0.68 6.17
C SER A 37 4.13 -0.23 4.86
N ASP A 38 5.30 -0.75 4.50
CA ASP A 38 5.95 -0.46 3.21
C ASP A 38 5.15 -1.06 2.06
N ILE A 39 4.77 -2.33 2.21
CA ILE A 39 3.96 -3.06 1.23
C ILE A 39 2.62 -2.34 0.99
N MET A 40 1.93 -1.93 2.05
CA MET A 40 0.65 -1.23 1.92
C MET A 40 0.79 0.15 1.27
N ARG A 41 1.91 0.85 1.46
CA ARG A 41 2.16 2.11 0.74
C ARG A 41 2.31 1.89 -0.75
N GLU A 42 3.10 0.89 -1.13
CA GLU A 42 3.28 0.53 -2.54
C GLU A 42 1.96 0.07 -3.17
N ALA A 43 1.16 -0.68 -2.43
CA ALA A 43 -0.17 -1.10 -2.88
C ALA A 43 -1.10 0.09 -3.09
N MET A 44 -1.11 1.07 -2.18
CA MET A 44 -1.90 2.30 -2.35
C MET A 44 -1.47 3.12 -3.57
N GLU A 45 -0.16 3.31 -3.76
CA GLU A 45 0.38 4.02 -4.92
C GLU A 45 0.02 3.29 -6.22
N TYR A 46 0.24 1.97 -6.27
CA TYR A 46 -0.10 1.15 -7.43
C TYR A 46 -1.60 1.19 -7.75
N PHE A 47 -2.46 1.04 -6.74
CA PHE A 47 -3.91 1.06 -6.92
C PHE A 47 -4.42 2.42 -7.39
N SER A 48 -3.91 3.52 -6.82
CA SER A 48 -4.26 4.88 -7.25
C SER A 48 -3.85 5.13 -8.71
N ALA A 49 -2.64 4.73 -9.10
CA ALA A 49 -2.15 4.90 -10.46
C ALA A 49 -2.97 4.10 -11.47
N GLN A 50 -3.39 2.87 -11.13
CA GLN A 50 -4.25 2.08 -11.99
C GLN A 50 -5.65 2.69 -12.13
N HIS A 51 -6.24 3.16 -11.04
CA HIS A 51 -7.56 3.77 -11.05
C HIS A 51 -7.58 5.07 -11.87
N ASP A 52 -6.56 5.92 -11.72
CA ASP A 52 -6.41 7.15 -12.51
C ASP A 52 -6.22 6.86 -14.00
N GLN A 53 -5.54 5.78 -14.35
CA GLN A 53 -5.40 5.32 -15.73
C GLN A 53 -6.73 4.85 -16.32
N GLN A 54 -7.53 4.09 -15.55
CA GLN A 54 -8.85 3.63 -16.00
C GLN A 54 -9.83 4.79 -16.18
N ALA A 55 -9.90 5.73 -15.24
CA ALA A 55 -10.76 6.91 -15.35
C ALA A 55 -10.41 7.77 -16.57
N ASN A 56 -9.12 7.93 -16.89
CA ASN A 56 -8.68 8.65 -18.08
C ASN A 56 -8.98 7.91 -19.39
N LEU A 57 -9.02 6.58 -19.39
CA LEU A 57 -9.40 5.78 -20.56
C LEU A 57 -10.89 5.86 -20.84
N GLU A 58 -11.73 5.82 -19.80
CA GLU A 58 -13.19 5.98 -19.93
C GLU A 58 -13.57 7.38 -20.44
N GLN A 59 -12.87 8.43 -19.99
CA GLN A 59 -13.08 9.80 -20.48
C GLN A 59 -12.66 10.03 -21.95
N LYS A 60 -11.74 9.22 -22.49
CA LYS A 60 -11.35 9.28 -23.91
C LYS A 60 -12.23 8.44 -24.83
N ALA A 61 -13.01 7.52 -24.27
CA ALA A 61 -13.92 6.65 -25.00
C ALA A 61 -15.36 7.18 -25.07
N ALA A 62 -15.68 8.22 -24.29
CA ALA A 62 -16.95 8.97 -24.33
C ALA A 62 -16.80 10.25 -25.16
#